data_AF-A0A3M7G3Z7-F1
#
_entry.id   AF-A0A3M7G3Z7-F1
#
_cell.length_a   1.000
_cell.length_b   1.000
_cell.length_c   1.000
_cell.angle_alpha   90.00
_cell.angle_beta   90.00
_cell.angle_gamma   90.00
#
_symmetry.space_group_name_H-M   'P 1'
#
loop_
_entity.id
_entity.type
_entity.pdbx_description
1 polymer ?
#
loop_
_entity_poly.entity_id
_entity_poly.type
_entity_poly.pdbx_seq_one_letter_code
_entity_poly.pdbx_strand_id
1 'polypeptide(L)'
;MSSTSTIELRAAPPVETSYNHTPLIENEDQSRAPAKEESSNPTTQVPDGGYGWVIVSCCSLFTFHFNGLNGSWGILQNHLLEKHLPSVPTYTIAFVGSFALATEVAFGVLSARLVSWVGFRNAAIAGVLILGLSEILSGFATSSVGGLFGTSGLMAGIGICVLYSISNSLPAQYFSSHLGTANGVVKLGGGVGATVLAVVLEYLIQAVGVSWTFRILGFITLATGLPTALLIKERSHGRSAAFLDLSLFRDPVYTAIFIAAALGTFTLFAPPYFLPFVATSLGFSSGTGAGLVAGFNACTAVGRLLSGPACDKLGGINTFFLVMALNALSMLAIWPFSDSLALLTVFSILNGVANGSFFTTMPTAIATMVGPEKAAVAMGQACTGWTVGYLMGAPIAGFLLQATNADRSSSIDPYRPAIFYAGSLAAASCLFALAARFAKDRALRKKI
;
A
#
# COMPACT_ATOMS: atom_id res chain seq x y z
N MET A 1 23.89 -67.52 23.13
CA MET A 1 24.06 -66.12 22.71
C MET A 1 25.38 -65.66 23.30
N SER A 2 26.46 -65.32 22.60
CA SER A 2 26.72 -64.97 21.21
C SER A 2 28.14 -65.45 20.89
N SER A 3 28.32 -66.06 19.71
CA SER A 3 29.60 -66.57 19.21
C SER A 3 30.30 -65.47 18.40
N THR A 4 31.54 -65.16 18.76
CA THR A 4 32.43 -64.25 18.04
C THR A 4 32.86 -64.90 16.73
N SER A 5 32.53 -64.28 15.59
CA SER A 5 33.11 -64.62 14.29
C SER A 5 33.61 -63.36 13.60
N THR A 6 34.94 -63.25 13.57
CA THR A 6 35.74 -62.26 12.87
C THR A 6 35.68 -62.57 11.37
N ILE A 7 35.31 -61.58 10.55
CA ILE A 7 35.36 -61.67 9.08
C ILE A 7 36.57 -60.88 8.58
N GLU A 8 37.47 -61.57 7.89
CA GLU A 8 38.69 -61.04 7.27
C GLU A 8 38.37 -60.14 6.06
N LEU A 9 39.01 -58.97 6.00
CA LEU A 9 38.99 -58.06 4.84
C LEU A 9 40.02 -58.53 3.81
N ARG A 10 39.54 -58.98 2.65
CA ARG A 10 40.37 -59.36 1.50
C ARG A 10 40.61 -58.13 0.60
N ALA A 11 41.87 -57.79 0.37
CA ALA A 11 42.28 -56.68 -0.49
C ALA A 11 41.94 -56.94 -1.96
N ALA A 12 41.40 -55.92 -2.64
CA ALA A 12 41.14 -55.94 -4.08
C ALA A 12 42.42 -55.55 -4.86
N PRO A 13 42.72 -56.20 -6.01
CA PRO A 13 43.90 -55.90 -6.81
C PRO A 13 43.80 -54.55 -7.55
N PRO A 14 44.93 -53.91 -7.88
CA PRO A 14 44.95 -52.58 -8.49
C PRO A 14 44.51 -52.61 -9.96
N VAL A 15 43.69 -51.64 -10.34
CA VAL A 15 43.24 -51.43 -11.73
C VAL A 15 44.30 -50.61 -12.47
N GLU A 16 44.95 -51.21 -13.47
CA GLU A 16 45.84 -50.54 -14.41
C GLU A 16 45.05 -49.60 -15.33
N THR A 17 45.32 -48.30 -15.24
CA THR A 17 44.85 -47.29 -16.21
C THR A 17 45.79 -47.26 -17.42
N SER A 18 45.28 -47.68 -18.58
CA SER A 18 45.94 -47.54 -19.88
C SER A 18 46.06 -46.06 -20.27
N TYR A 19 47.30 -45.58 -20.46
CA TYR A 19 47.62 -44.26 -21.00
C TYR A 19 47.85 -44.38 -22.52
N ASN A 20 47.01 -43.72 -23.32
CA ASN A 20 47.31 -43.44 -24.72
C ASN A 20 47.83 -42.01 -24.85
N HIS A 21 49.09 -41.86 -25.26
CA HIS A 21 49.66 -40.63 -25.82
C HIS A 21 48.93 -40.29 -27.14
N THR A 22 48.73 -39.03 -27.55
CA THR A 22 49.64 -38.15 -28.35
C THR A 22 48.84 -36.87 -28.74
N PRO A 23 49.43 -35.78 -29.30
CA PRO A 23 50.37 -34.78 -28.78
C PRO A 23 49.75 -33.37 -28.59
N LEU A 24 50.49 -32.48 -27.92
CA LEU A 24 50.24 -31.03 -27.87
C LEU A 24 50.59 -30.38 -29.21
N ILE A 25 49.64 -29.65 -29.82
CA ILE A 25 49.90 -28.64 -30.84
C ILE A 25 49.29 -27.33 -30.35
N GLU A 26 50.17 -26.41 -30.01
CA GLU A 26 49.94 -25.00 -29.77
C GLU A 26 49.70 -24.32 -31.13
N ASN A 27 48.61 -23.57 -31.29
CA ASN A 27 48.52 -22.46 -32.24
C ASN A 27 47.40 -21.51 -31.83
N GLU A 28 47.79 -20.26 -31.64
CA GLU A 28 46.97 -19.10 -31.35
C GLU A 28 46.03 -18.73 -32.53
N ASP A 29 44.99 -18.00 -32.14
CA ASP A 29 44.24 -17.04 -32.96
C ASP A 29 43.08 -17.55 -33.85
N GLN A 30 41.88 -17.63 -33.25
CA GLN A 30 40.61 -17.42 -33.97
C GLN A 30 39.64 -16.56 -33.14
N SER A 31 39.62 -15.26 -33.47
CA SER A 31 38.44 -14.40 -33.58
C SER A 31 37.26 -14.66 -32.63
N ARG A 32 37.26 -13.92 -31.52
CA ARG A 32 36.18 -13.78 -30.54
C ARG A 32 34.96 -13.08 -31.16
N ALA A 33 34.04 -13.85 -31.75
CA ALA A 33 32.65 -13.42 -31.88
C ALA A 33 31.96 -13.57 -30.52
N PRO A 34 31.25 -12.58 -29.97
CA PRO A 34 30.57 -12.75 -28.70
C PRO A 34 29.40 -13.72 -28.91
N ALA A 35 29.50 -14.90 -28.28
CA ALA A 35 28.36 -15.77 -28.07
C ALA A 35 27.26 -14.94 -27.39
N LYS A 36 26.12 -14.80 -28.06
CA LYS A 36 24.89 -14.38 -27.41
C LYS A 36 24.63 -15.39 -26.31
N GLU A 37 24.82 -15.00 -25.05
CA GLU A 37 24.21 -15.68 -23.91
C GLU A 37 22.69 -15.49 -24.05
N GLU A 38 22.07 -16.38 -24.81
CA GLU A 38 20.67 -16.70 -24.61
C GLU A 38 20.55 -17.39 -23.25
N SER A 39 20.29 -16.60 -22.21
CA SER A 39 19.76 -17.10 -20.95
C SER A 39 18.32 -17.57 -21.17
N SER A 40 18.16 -18.72 -21.83
CA SER A 40 16.88 -19.38 -22.01
C SER A 40 16.52 -20.17 -20.73
N ASN A 41 15.92 -19.48 -19.76
CA ASN A 41 15.01 -20.13 -18.81
C ASN A 41 13.58 -20.00 -19.40
N PRO A 42 12.88 -21.10 -19.75
CA PRO A 42 11.58 -21.05 -20.40
C PRO A 42 10.39 -20.77 -19.45
N THR A 43 10.63 -20.15 -18.29
CA THR A 43 9.59 -19.76 -17.33
C THR A 43 9.13 -18.32 -17.58
N THR A 44 8.16 -18.21 -18.50
CA THR A 44 7.18 -17.12 -18.66
C THR A 44 7.70 -15.70 -18.94
N GLN A 45 7.71 -15.31 -20.23
CA GLN A 45 7.37 -13.93 -20.58
C GLN A 45 6.10 -13.54 -19.83
N VAL A 46 6.16 -12.42 -19.10
CA VAL A 46 5.00 -11.86 -18.41
C VAL A 46 3.96 -11.52 -19.50
N PRO A 47 2.73 -12.07 -19.42
CA PRO A 47 1.81 -12.06 -20.56
C PRO A 47 1.25 -10.67 -20.88
N ASP A 48 1.43 -9.68 -20.00
CA ASP A 48 0.97 -8.29 -20.16
C ASP A 48 -0.50 -8.19 -20.62
N GLY A 49 -1.36 -9.06 -20.06
CA GLY A 49 -2.78 -9.11 -20.42
C GLY A 49 -3.48 -10.45 -20.11
N GLY A 50 -4.52 -10.75 -20.88
CA GLY A 50 -5.32 -11.99 -20.76
C GLY A 50 -5.97 -12.15 -19.38
N TYR A 51 -5.71 -13.29 -18.73
CA TYR A 51 -6.22 -13.57 -17.37
C TYR A 51 -5.72 -12.56 -16.32
N GLY A 52 -4.66 -11.80 -16.61
CA GLY A 52 -4.21 -10.71 -15.75
C GLY A 52 -5.28 -9.66 -15.47
N TRP A 53 -6.19 -9.39 -16.41
CA TRP A 53 -7.29 -8.45 -16.18
C TRP A 53 -8.36 -9.02 -15.23
N VAL A 54 -8.56 -10.34 -15.21
CA VAL A 54 -9.41 -11.00 -14.19
C VAL A 54 -8.79 -10.80 -12.81
N ILE A 55 -7.47 -10.96 -12.69
CA ILE A 55 -6.74 -10.72 -11.45
C ILE A 55 -6.85 -9.26 -11.01
N VAL A 56 -6.68 -8.30 -11.93
CA VAL A 56 -6.86 -6.87 -11.65
C VAL A 56 -8.27 -6.59 -11.13
N SER A 57 -9.30 -7.16 -11.75
CA SER A 57 -10.69 -7.04 -11.27
C SER A 57 -10.88 -7.64 -9.88
N CYS A 58 -10.26 -8.79 -9.59
CA CYS A 58 -10.31 -9.41 -8.26
C CYS A 58 -9.66 -8.51 -7.19
N CYS A 59 -8.45 -8.03 -7.45
CA CYS A 59 -7.73 -7.11 -6.56
C CYS A 59 -8.45 -5.77 -6.41
N SER A 60 -9.09 -5.28 -7.48
CA SER A 60 -9.92 -4.08 -7.46
C SER A 60 -11.14 -4.26 -6.54
N LEU A 61 -11.81 -5.43 -6.58
CA LEU A 61 -12.93 -5.72 -5.69
C LEU A 61 -12.48 -5.87 -4.23
N PHE A 62 -11.35 -6.53 -3.95
CA PHE A 62 -10.80 -6.53 -2.59
C PHE A 62 -10.54 -5.11 -2.09
N THR A 63 -9.92 -4.29 -2.92
CA THR A 63 -9.66 -2.87 -2.62
C THR A 63 -10.94 -2.08 -2.41
N PHE A 64 -12.01 -2.37 -3.17
CA PHE A 64 -13.33 -1.77 -2.98
C PHE A 64 -13.85 -1.99 -1.56
N HIS A 65 -13.80 -3.23 -1.04
CA HIS A 65 -14.31 -3.54 0.30
C HIS A 65 -13.53 -2.82 1.40
N PHE A 66 -12.20 -3.01 1.45
CA PHE A 66 -11.44 -2.47 2.57
C PHE A 66 -11.30 -0.95 2.54
N ASN A 67 -11.10 -0.33 1.37
CA ASN A 67 -11.09 1.14 1.29
C ASN A 67 -12.49 1.71 1.46
N GLY A 68 -13.53 0.96 1.09
CA GLY A 68 -14.92 1.30 1.36
C GLY A 68 -15.18 1.46 2.86
N LEU A 69 -14.78 0.45 3.64
CA LEU A 69 -14.89 0.48 5.10
C LEU A 69 -14.08 1.64 5.70
N ASN A 70 -12.80 1.74 5.34
CA ASN A 70 -11.90 2.79 5.84
C ASN A 70 -12.43 4.19 5.51
N GLY A 71 -12.90 4.41 4.28
CA GLY A 71 -13.41 5.70 3.82
C GLY A 71 -14.76 6.10 4.42
N SER A 72 -15.54 5.13 4.90
CA SER A 72 -16.88 5.36 5.45
C SER A 72 -16.95 5.32 6.98
N TRP A 73 -15.80 5.12 7.65
CA TRP A 73 -15.73 5.01 9.12
C TRP A 73 -16.37 6.20 9.84
N GLY A 74 -16.20 7.43 9.32
CA GLY A 74 -16.78 8.64 9.94
C GLY A 74 -18.31 8.59 10.06
N ILE A 75 -19.00 7.99 9.09
CA ILE A 75 -20.47 7.85 9.10
C ILE A 75 -20.90 6.85 10.19
N LEU A 76 -20.19 5.70 10.27
CA LEU A 76 -20.41 4.70 11.32
C LEU A 76 -20.13 5.28 12.70
N GLN A 77 -19.03 6.01 12.85
CA GLN A 77 -18.63 6.67 14.09
C GLN A 77 -19.72 7.61 14.60
N ASN A 78 -20.26 8.48 13.76
CA ASN A 78 -21.30 9.43 14.18
C ASN A 78 -22.53 8.70 14.73
N HIS A 79 -23.02 7.68 14.02
CA HIS A 79 -24.16 6.91 14.47
C HIS A 79 -23.89 6.00 15.69
N LEU A 80 -22.65 5.52 15.85
CA LEU A 80 -22.22 4.81 17.06
C LEU A 80 -22.29 5.74 18.27
N LEU A 81 -21.76 6.95 18.15
CA LEU A 81 -21.79 7.95 19.22
C LEU A 81 -23.22 8.39 19.55
N GLU A 82 -24.05 8.66 18.54
CA GLU A 82 -25.42 9.12 18.77
C GLU A 82 -26.32 8.09 19.45
N LYS A 83 -26.26 6.82 19.01
CA LYS A 83 -27.24 5.80 19.43
C LYS A 83 -26.71 4.77 20.44
N HIS A 84 -25.41 4.48 20.46
CA HIS A 84 -24.86 3.37 21.26
C HIS A 84 -23.88 3.82 22.33
N LEU A 85 -23.11 4.88 22.07
CA LEU A 85 -21.98 5.31 22.90
C LEU A 85 -21.97 6.84 23.15
N PRO A 86 -23.07 7.47 23.61
CA PRO A 86 -23.17 8.92 23.72
C PRO A 86 -22.26 9.53 24.80
N SER A 87 -21.86 8.73 25.79
CA SER A 87 -20.94 9.15 26.86
C SER A 87 -19.46 8.97 26.49
N VAL A 88 -19.15 8.37 25.34
CA VAL A 88 -17.78 8.11 24.92
C VAL A 88 -17.25 9.32 24.14
N PRO A 89 -16.02 9.80 24.43
CA PRO A 89 -15.44 10.89 23.67
C PRO A 89 -15.28 10.54 22.18
N THR A 90 -15.60 11.48 21.29
CA THR A 90 -15.52 11.31 19.83
C THR A 90 -14.14 10.83 19.36
N TYR A 91 -13.06 11.32 19.97
CA TYR A 91 -11.70 10.93 19.62
C TYR A 91 -11.41 9.44 19.90
N THR A 92 -12.10 8.83 20.88
CA THR A 92 -11.92 7.40 21.20
C THR A 92 -12.45 6.52 20.08
N ILE A 93 -13.61 6.86 19.51
CA ILE A 93 -14.20 6.10 18.39
C ILE A 93 -13.46 6.40 17.09
N ALA A 94 -13.01 7.64 16.88
CA ALA A 94 -12.14 7.98 15.75
C ALA A 94 -10.84 7.16 15.79
N PHE A 95 -10.27 6.94 16.98
CA PHE A 95 -9.05 6.16 17.15
C PHE A 95 -9.22 4.69 16.76
N VAL A 96 -10.42 4.10 16.86
CA VAL A 96 -10.67 2.72 16.37
C VAL A 96 -10.39 2.62 14.86
N GLY A 97 -10.85 3.59 14.06
CA GLY A 97 -10.60 3.63 12.62
C GLY A 97 -9.12 3.85 12.29
N SER A 98 -8.45 4.77 12.98
CA SER A 98 -7.00 4.97 12.83
C SER A 98 -6.19 3.74 13.26
N PHE A 99 -6.65 3.04 14.29
CA PHE A 99 -6.04 1.80 14.76
C PHE A 99 -6.20 0.66 13.74
N ALA A 100 -7.33 0.60 13.02
CA ALA A 100 -7.51 -0.33 11.89
C ALA A 100 -6.49 -0.08 10.77
N LEU A 101 -6.31 1.19 10.37
CA LEU A 101 -5.31 1.60 9.38
C LEU A 101 -3.88 1.32 9.84
N ALA A 102 -3.56 1.58 11.12
CA ALA A 102 -2.25 1.27 11.68
C ALA A 102 -1.99 -0.25 11.70
N THR A 103 -3.00 -1.04 12.05
CA THR A 103 -2.92 -2.51 12.03
C THR A 103 -2.72 -3.03 10.60
N GLU A 104 -3.44 -2.48 9.61
CA GLU A 104 -3.28 -2.82 8.19
C GLU A 104 -1.82 -2.76 7.75
N VAL A 105 -1.11 -1.70 8.12
CA VAL A 105 0.28 -1.51 7.68
C VAL A 105 1.28 -2.24 8.58
N ALA A 106 1.05 -2.29 9.90
CA ALA A 106 1.95 -2.91 10.87
C ALA A 106 2.16 -4.41 10.61
N PHE A 107 1.12 -5.10 10.15
CA PHE A 107 1.18 -6.53 9.87
C PHE A 107 1.68 -6.87 8.44
N GLY A 108 2.13 -5.88 7.67
CA GLY A 108 2.57 -6.05 6.27
C GLY A 108 3.58 -7.19 6.06
N VAL A 109 4.62 -7.26 6.89
CA VAL A 109 5.61 -8.36 6.85
C VAL A 109 4.98 -9.72 7.17
N LEU A 110 4.10 -9.79 8.19
CA LEU A 110 3.43 -11.05 8.56
C LEU A 110 2.50 -11.52 7.45
N SER A 111 1.79 -10.58 6.83
CA SER A 111 0.92 -10.84 5.68
C SER A 111 1.72 -11.38 4.48
N ALA A 112 2.85 -10.74 4.14
CA ALA A 112 3.72 -11.22 3.08
C ALA A 112 4.22 -12.64 3.36
N ARG A 113 4.51 -12.94 4.63
CA ARG A 113 4.91 -14.29 5.05
C ARG A 113 3.79 -15.30 4.88
N LEU A 114 2.57 -14.95 5.31
CA LEU A 114 1.39 -15.80 5.13
C LEU A 114 1.19 -16.13 3.65
N VAL A 115 1.23 -15.14 2.76
CA VAL A 115 1.12 -15.32 1.31
C VAL A 115 2.19 -16.28 0.78
N SER A 116 3.44 -16.14 1.24
CA SER A 116 4.54 -17.04 0.82
C SER A 116 4.37 -18.50 1.28
N TRP A 117 3.62 -18.75 2.36
CA TRP A 117 3.40 -20.08 2.91
C TRP A 117 2.21 -20.80 2.30
N VAL A 118 1.06 -20.11 2.27
CA VAL A 118 -0.20 -20.72 1.86
C VAL A 118 -0.56 -20.44 0.40
N GLY A 119 0.19 -19.57 -0.28
CA GLY A 119 -0.09 -19.09 -1.63
C GLY A 119 -1.12 -17.96 -1.66
N PHE A 120 -1.20 -17.25 -2.79
CA PHE A 120 -2.06 -16.07 -2.93
C PHE A 120 -3.55 -16.37 -2.79
N ARG A 121 -4.01 -17.52 -3.30
CA ARG A 121 -5.43 -17.91 -3.24
C ARG A 121 -5.90 -18.16 -1.80
N ASN A 122 -5.17 -19.00 -1.06
CA ASN A 122 -5.57 -19.35 0.30
C ASN A 122 -5.42 -18.16 1.24
N ALA A 123 -4.40 -17.32 1.03
CA ALA A 123 -4.26 -16.06 1.75
C ALA A 123 -5.43 -15.10 1.44
N ALA A 124 -5.90 -15.02 0.19
CA ALA A 124 -7.07 -14.21 -0.16
C ALA A 124 -8.33 -14.71 0.54
N ILE A 125 -8.57 -16.03 0.56
CA ILE A 125 -9.70 -16.63 1.27
C ILE A 125 -9.63 -16.29 2.76
N ALA A 126 -8.46 -16.47 3.40
CA ALA A 126 -8.27 -16.13 4.79
C ALA A 126 -8.52 -14.63 5.07
N GLY A 127 -7.97 -13.74 4.23
CA GLY A 127 -8.16 -12.30 4.35
C GLY A 127 -9.62 -11.88 4.23
N VAL A 128 -10.35 -12.41 3.25
CA VAL A 128 -11.79 -12.16 3.08
C VAL A 128 -12.59 -12.68 4.28
N LEU A 129 -12.31 -13.89 4.76
CA LEU A 129 -12.98 -14.46 5.93
C LEU A 129 -12.75 -13.60 7.18
N ILE A 130 -11.49 -13.21 7.43
CA ILE A 130 -11.15 -12.37 8.58
C ILE A 130 -11.86 -11.01 8.47
N LEU A 131 -11.81 -10.34 7.30
CA LEU A 131 -12.46 -9.05 7.11
C LEU A 131 -13.99 -9.15 7.27
N GLY A 132 -14.64 -10.08 6.56
CA GLY A 132 -16.10 -10.25 6.63
C GLY A 132 -16.60 -10.65 8.02
N LEU A 133 -15.88 -11.55 8.72
CA LEU A 133 -16.20 -11.90 10.10
C LEU A 133 -15.96 -10.73 11.05
N SER A 134 -14.93 -9.90 10.82
CA SER A 134 -14.67 -8.73 11.65
C SER A 134 -15.83 -7.74 11.60
N GLU A 135 -16.42 -7.52 10.42
CA GLU A 135 -17.58 -6.65 10.23
C GLU A 135 -18.83 -7.25 10.89
N ILE A 136 -19.09 -8.56 10.72
CA ILE A 136 -20.21 -9.24 11.40
C ILE A 136 -20.10 -9.13 12.93
N LEU A 137 -18.91 -9.41 13.48
CA LEU A 137 -18.65 -9.33 14.92
C LEU A 137 -18.70 -7.90 15.43
N SER A 138 -18.27 -6.91 14.65
CA SER A 138 -18.42 -5.48 14.97
C SER A 138 -19.89 -5.11 15.16
N GLY A 139 -20.78 -5.70 14.35
CA GLY A 139 -22.23 -5.56 14.49
C GLY A 139 -22.82 -6.14 15.79
N PHE A 140 -22.10 -6.96 16.54
CA PHE A 140 -22.48 -7.40 17.90
C PHE A 140 -21.76 -6.59 18.99
N ALA A 141 -20.69 -5.88 18.63
CA ALA A 141 -19.85 -5.12 19.54
C ALA A 141 -20.17 -3.61 19.56
N THR A 142 -21.23 -3.14 18.90
CA THR A 142 -21.54 -1.70 18.74
C THR A 142 -21.68 -0.93 20.05
N SER A 143 -22.04 -1.59 21.15
CA SER A 143 -22.16 -0.99 22.48
C SER A 143 -20.89 -1.13 23.34
N SER A 144 -19.83 -1.73 22.82
CA SER A 144 -18.57 -1.96 23.55
C SER A 144 -17.38 -1.39 22.81
N VAL A 145 -16.78 -0.34 23.36
CA VAL A 145 -15.57 0.28 22.81
C VAL A 145 -14.45 -0.74 22.64
N GLY A 146 -14.18 -1.56 23.67
CA GLY A 146 -13.17 -2.62 23.61
C GLY A 146 -13.49 -3.68 22.55
N GLY A 147 -14.77 -4.01 22.37
CA GLY A 147 -15.22 -4.91 21.31
C GLY A 147 -14.96 -4.34 19.92
N LEU A 148 -15.21 -3.04 19.70
CA LEU A 148 -14.91 -2.37 18.44
C LEU A 148 -13.41 -2.28 18.16
N PHE A 149 -12.57 -2.04 19.18
CA PHE A 149 -11.11 -2.12 19.03
C PHE A 149 -10.64 -3.50 18.58
N GLY A 150 -11.19 -4.57 19.16
CA GLY A 150 -10.83 -5.94 18.80
C GLY A 150 -11.32 -6.34 17.40
N THR A 151 -12.54 -5.95 17.03
CA THR A 151 -13.21 -6.35 15.79
C THR A 151 -12.90 -5.41 14.63
N SER A 152 -13.44 -4.19 14.64
CA SER A 152 -13.24 -3.18 13.59
C SER A 152 -11.81 -2.64 13.53
N GLY A 153 -11.07 -2.68 14.64
CA GLY A 153 -9.67 -2.26 14.71
C GLY A 153 -8.70 -3.37 14.29
N LEU A 154 -8.42 -4.28 15.23
CA LEU A 154 -7.38 -5.29 15.07
C LEU A 154 -7.74 -6.35 14.03
N MET A 155 -8.90 -7.00 14.17
CA MET A 155 -9.28 -8.12 13.30
C MET A 155 -9.50 -7.65 11.86
N ALA A 156 -10.24 -6.54 11.66
CA ALA A 156 -10.41 -5.95 10.35
C ALA A 156 -9.05 -5.54 9.76
N GLY A 157 -8.20 -4.83 10.51
CA GLY A 157 -6.88 -4.43 10.05
C GLY A 157 -6.01 -5.59 9.56
N ILE A 158 -6.02 -6.74 10.25
CA ILE A 158 -5.30 -7.96 9.81
C ILE A 158 -5.88 -8.49 8.50
N GLY A 159 -7.22 -8.57 8.37
CA GLY A 159 -7.87 -9.01 7.12
C GLY A 159 -7.54 -8.10 5.95
N ILE A 160 -7.62 -6.78 6.17
CA ILE A 160 -7.26 -5.75 5.19
C ILE A 160 -5.78 -5.88 4.79
N CYS A 161 -4.87 -6.04 5.76
CA CYS A 161 -3.44 -6.23 5.50
C CYS A 161 -3.17 -7.35 4.49
N VAL A 162 -3.82 -8.51 4.69
CA VAL A 162 -3.66 -9.67 3.80
C VAL A 162 -4.16 -9.37 2.39
N LEU A 163 -5.34 -8.78 2.26
CA LEU A 163 -5.91 -8.42 0.96
C LEU A 163 -5.12 -7.30 0.28
N TYR A 164 -4.58 -6.36 1.05
CA TYR A 164 -3.72 -5.29 0.57
C TYR A 164 -2.43 -5.84 -0.04
N SER A 165 -1.71 -6.71 0.69
CA SER A 165 -0.47 -7.33 0.20
C SER A 165 -0.69 -8.09 -1.11
N ILE A 166 -1.78 -8.86 -1.20
CA ILE A 166 -2.17 -9.59 -2.41
C ILE A 166 -2.43 -8.62 -3.57
N SER A 167 -3.23 -7.58 -3.32
CA SER A 167 -3.65 -6.61 -4.34
C SER A 167 -2.50 -5.78 -4.91
N ASN A 168 -1.41 -5.61 -4.16
CA ASN A 168 -0.23 -4.86 -4.61
C ASN A 168 0.87 -5.75 -5.23
N SER A 169 0.90 -7.05 -4.92
CA SER A 169 2.00 -7.94 -5.34
C SER A 169 1.62 -8.85 -6.50
N LEU A 170 0.36 -9.28 -6.57
CA LEU A 170 -0.09 -10.23 -7.60
C LEU A 170 -0.10 -9.66 -9.02
N PRO A 171 -0.46 -8.37 -9.28
CA PRO A 171 -0.40 -7.80 -10.63
C PRO A 171 1.00 -7.90 -11.29
N ALA A 172 2.07 -7.83 -10.48
CA ALA A 172 3.45 -7.95 -10.97
C ALA A 172 3.80 -9.32 -11.58
N GLN A 173 3.00 -10.36 -11.31
CA GLN A 173 3.17 -11.67 -11.95
C GLN A 173 2.54 -11.72 -13.36
N TYR A 174 1.63 -10.79 -13.67
CA TYR A 174 0.84 -10.78 -14.91
C TYR A 174 1.19 -9.64 -15.85
N PHE A 175 1.71 -8.53 -15.32
CA PHE A 175 2.06 -7.33 -16.07
C PHE A 175 3.50 -6.89 -15.80
N SER A 176 4.18 -6.48 -16.86
CA SER A 176 5.51 -5.87 -16.82
C SER A 176 5.47 -4.49 -17.47
N SER A 177 5.02 -4.38 -18.72
CA SER A 177 4.96 -3.14 -19.49
C SER A 177 3.76 -2.28 -19.10
N HIS A 178 2.68 -2.90 -18.62
CA HIS A 178 1.42 -2.26 -18.22
C HIS A 178 1.14 -2.37 -16.71
N LEU A 179 2.17 -2.65 -15.90
CA LEU A 179 2.03 -2.86 -14.47
C LEU A 179 1.49 -1.63 -13.74
N GLY A 180 1.91 -0.43 -14.15
CA GLY A 180 1.40 0.83 -13.64
C GLY A 180 -0.09 0.98 -13.91
N THR A 181 -0.52 0.77 -15.16
CA THR A 181 -1.96 0.83 -15.51
C THR A 181 -2.77 -0.20 -14.73
N ALA A 182 -2.27 -1.44 -14.63
CA ALA A 182 -2.92 -2.49 -13.84
C ALA A 182 -3.10 -2.08 -12.37
N ASN A 183 -2.03 -1.58 -11.71
CA ASN A 183 -2.10 -1.08 -10.33
C ASN A 183 -3.04 0.12 -10.21
N GLY A 184 -3.06 1.04 -11.18
CA GLY A 184 -3.99 2.17 -11.21
C GLY A 184 -5.45 1.72 -11.20
N VAL A 185 -5.80 0.71 -11.99
CA VAL A 185 -7.16 0.13 -12.02
C VAL A 185 -7.50 -0.60 -10.72
N VAL A 186 -6.54 -1.32 -10.11
CA VAL A 186 -6.74 -1.91 -8.78
C VAL A 186 -7.07 -0.83 -7.74
N LYS A 187 -6.31 0.27 -7.71
CA LYS A 187 -6.51 1.37 -6.76
C LYS A 187 -7.78 2.19 -7.04
N LEU A 188 -8.23 2.24 -8.29
CA LEU A 188 -9.53 2.83 -8.64
C LEU A 188 -10.66 2.12 -7.91
N GLY A 189 -10.66 0.78 -7.84
CA GLY A 189 -11.67 0.00 -7.12
C GLY A 189 -11.89 0.48 -5.69
N GLY A 190 -10.79 0.80 -4.99
CA GLY A 190 -10.86 1.37 -3.65
C GLY A 190 -11.47 2.78 -3.57
N GLY A 191 -11.22 3.63 -4.56
CA GLY A 191 -11.85 4.95 -4.62
C GLY A 191 -13.36 4.86 -4.89
N VAL A 192 -13.76 3.96 -5.80
CA VAL A 192 -15.16 3.65 -6.08
C VAL A 192 -15.83 3.08 -4.83
N GLY A 193 -15.18 2.16 -4.12
CA GLY A 193 -15.69 1.58 -2.87
C GLY A 193 -15.94 2.60 -1.78
N ALA A 194 -14.98 3.48 -1.52
CA ALA A 194 -15.15 4.58 -0.55
C ALA A 194 -16.34 5.49 -0.91
N THR A 195 -16.52 5.79 -2.19
CA THR A 195 -17.61 6.68 -2.66
C THR A 195 -18.98 6.00 -2.56
N VAL A 196 -19.09 4.77 -3.08
CA VAL A 196 -20.35 4.03 -3.10
C VAL A 196 -20.82 3.71 -1.68
N LEU A 197 -19.92 3.21 -0.82
CA LEU A 197 -20.30 2.90 0.55
C LEU A 197 -20.66 4.17 1.32
N ALA A 198 -19.94 5.28 1.18
CA ALA A 198 -20.30 6.52 1.89
C ALA A 198 -21.74 6.98 1.61
N VAL A 199 -22.26 6.81 0.38
CA VAL A 199 -23.65 7.15 0.05
C VAL A 199 -24.63 6.10 0.56
N VAL A 200 -24.36 4.82 0.30
CA VAL A 200 -25.30 3.72 0.61
C VAL A 200 -25.43 3.50 2.12
N LEU A 201 -24.35 3.75 2.88
CA LEU A 201 -24.30 3.44 4.30
C LEU A 201 -25.27 4.30 5.12
N GLU A 202 -25.44 5.57 4.77
CA GLU A 202 -26.39 6.46 5.44
C GLU A 202 -27.82 5.92 5.35
N TYR A 203 -28.27 5.57 4.13
CA TYR A 203 -29.58 4.97 3.90
C TYR A 203 -29.74 3.62 4.62
N LEU A 204 -28.69 2.78 4.60
CA LEU A 204 -28.73 1.48 5.25
C LEU A 204 -28.82 1.60 6.78
N ILE A 205 -28.06 2.51 7.39
CA ILE A 205 -28.09 2.76 8.83
C ILE A 205 -29.46 3.29 9.26
N GLN A 206 -30.07 4.18 8.48
CA GLN A 206 -31.41 4.69 8.78
C GLN A 206 -32.47 3.57 8.70
N ALA A 207 -32.32 2.63 7.75
CA ALA A 207 -33.29 1.54 7.56
C ALA A 207 -33.16 0.41 8.60
N VAL A 208 -31.94 -0.02 8.93
CA VAL A 208 -31.72 -1.23 9.75
C VAL A 208 -30.89 -1.00 11.02
N GLY A 209 -30.34 0.19 11.21
CA GLY A 209 -29.46 0.53 12.32
C GLY A 209 -28.01 0.11 12.11
N VAL A 210 -27.12 0.63 12.97
CA VAL A 210 -25.66 0.45 12.86
C VAL A 210 -25.24 -1.01 13.01
N SER A 211 -25.79 -1.71 13.99
CA SER A 211 -25.45 -3.12 14.26
C SER A 211 -25.72 -4.03 13.07
N TRP A 212 -26.88 -3.88 12.41
CA TRP A 212 -27.21 -4.64 11.22
C TRP A 212 -26.46 -4.16 9.99
N THR A 213 -26.17 -2.86 9.88
CA THR A 213 -25.32 -2.32 8.81
C THR A 213 -23.96 -3.02 8.77
N PHE A 214 -23.27 -3.12 9.91
CA PHE A 214 -22.01 -3.86 10.03
C PHE A 214 -22.12 -5.32 9.57
N ARG A 215 -23.20 -6.02 9.96
CA ARG A 215 -23.42 -7.41 9.56
C ARG A 215 -23.68 -7.56 8.07
N ILE A 216 -24.48 -6.67 7.49
CA ILE A 216 -24.77 -6.66 6.06
C ILE A 216 -23.50 -6.40 5.26
N LEU A 217 -22.66 -5.44 5.68
CA LEU A 217 -21.35 -5.24 5.07
C LEU A 217 -20.51 -6.52 5.11
N GLY A 218 -20.42 -7.17 6.27
CA GLY A 218 -19.67 -8.41 6.40
C GLY A 218 -20.21 -9.54 5.52
N PHE A 219 -21.53 -9.71 5.43
CA PHE A 219 -22.14 -10.68 4.53
C PHE A 219 -21.87 -10.36 3.06
N ILE A 220 -21.92 -9.08 2.67
CA ILE A 220 -21.58 -8.65 1.30
C ILE A 220 -20.11 -8.95 1.02
N THR A 221 -19.20 -8.57 1.91
CA THR A 221 -17.76 -8.84 1.81
C THR A 221 -17.47 -10.34 1.65
N LEU A 222 -18.16 -11.21 2.39
CA LEU A 222 -18.03 -12.66 2.23
C LEU A 222 -18.62 -13.16 0.91
N ALA A 223 -19.84 -12.71 0.57
CA ALA A 223 -20.57 -13.19 -0.61
C ALA A 223 -19.89 -12.81 -1.93
N THR A 224 -19.29 -11.63 -2.01
CA THR A 224 -18.56 -11.17 -3.21
C THR A 224 -17.07 -11.52 -3.13
N GLY A 225 -16.48 -11.46 -1.94
CA GLY A 225 -15.05 -11.68 -1.74
C GLY A 225 -14.64 -13.15 -1.86
N LEU A 226 -15.42 -14.12 -1.37
CA LEU A 226 -15.04 -15.53 -1.42
C LEU A 226 -15.00 -16.08 -2.86
N PRO A 227 -16.02 -15.87 -3.71
CA PRO A 227 -15.92 -16.24 -5.13
C PRO A 227 -14.72 -15.57 -5.81
N THR A 228 -14.48 -14.30 -5.50
CA THR A 228 -13.35 -13.54 -6.04
C THR A 228 -11.99 -14.12 -5.62
N ALA A 229 -11.87 -14.54 -4.35
CA ALA A 229 -10.68 -15.23 -3.86
C ALA A 229 -10.44 -16.57 -4.57
N LEU A 230 -11.50 -17.31 -4.93
CA LEU A 230 -11.38 -18.55 -5.69
C LEU A 230 -10.89 -18.34 -7.13
N LEU A 231 -11.17 -17.18 -7.73
CA LEU A 231 -10.68 -16.80 -9.06
C LEU A 231 -9.19 -16.42 -9.06
N ILE A 232 -8.58 -16.18 -7.90
CA ILE A 232 -7.15 -15.88 -7.82
C ILE A 232 -6.33 -17.06 -8.34
N LYS A 233 -5.49 -16.79 -9.33
CA LYS A 233 -4.44 -17.70 -9.81
C LYS A 233 -3.10 -16.99 -9.66
N GLU A 234 -2.15 -17.69 -9.06
CA GLU A 234 -0.74 -17.28 -9.04
C GLU A 234 -0.02 -17.97 -10.21
N ARG A 235 0.93 -17.26 -10.84
CA ARG A 235 1.77 -17.79 -11.93
C ARG A 235 3.12 -18.28 -11.43
N SER A 236 3.64 -17.62 -10.41
CA SER A 236 4.91 -17.97 -9.76
C SER A 236 4.68 -18.14 -8.27
N HIS A 237 4.90 -19.34 -7.76
CA HIS A 237 4.90 -19.62 -6.33
C HIS A 237 6.34 -19.51 -5.81
N GLY A 238 6.79 -18.28 -5.57
CA GLY A 238 8.08 -18.04 -4.91
C GLY A 238 7.95 -18.25 -3.41
N ARG A 239 8.40 -19.40 -2.89
CA ARG A 239 8.57 -19.56 -1.44
C ARG A 239 9.75 -18.70 -0.99
N SER A 240 9.49 -17.46 -0.59
CA SER A 240 10.51 -16.71 0.16
C SER A 240 10.80 -17.47 1.45
N ALA A 241 12.05 -17.91 1.64
CA ALA A 241 12.45 -18.62 2.86
C ALA A 241 12.49 -17.68 4.08
N ALA A 242 12.67 -16.37 3.87
CA ALA A 242 12.96 -15.40 4.92
C ALA A 242 11.72 -14.62 5.38
N PHE A 243 11.60 -14.41 6.70
CA PHE A 243 10.58 -13.56 7.34
C PHE A 243 10.81 -12.08 7.02
N LEU A 244 12.07 -11.65 7.01
CA LEU A 244 12.52 -10.35 6.55
C LEU A 244 13.64 -10.58 5.55
N ASP A 245 13.58 -9.94 4.39
CA ASP A 245 14.73 -9.92 3.48
C ASP A 245 15.53 -8.62 3.72
N LEU A 246 16.39 -8.66 4.74
CA LEU A 246 17.28 -7.54 5.06
C LEU A 246 18.28 -7.23 3.94
N SER A 247 18.48 -8.15 2.99
CA SER A 247 19.32 -7.89 1.83
C SER A 247 18.74 -6.79 0.92
N LEU A 248 17.41 -6.60 0.94
CA LEU A 248 16.76 -5.51 0.21
C LEU A 248 17.25 -4.14 0.68
N PHE A 249 17.54 -3.98 1.97
CA PHE A 249 18.05 -2.71 2.51
C PHE A 249 19.51 -2.43 2.15
N ARG A 250 20.22 -3.40 1.57
CA ARG A 250 21.55 -3.17 0.99
C ARG A 250 21.47 -2.50 -0.39
N ASP A 251 20.33 -2.59 -1.07
CA ASP A 251 20.08 -1.83 -2.30
C ASP A 251 19.74 -0.38 -1.92
N PRO A 252 20.59 0.60 -2.26
CA PRO A 252 20.36 1.99 -1.92
C PRO A 252 19.06 2.55 -2.54
N VAL A 253 18.60 2.00 -3.67
CA VAL A 253 17.36 2.44 -4.32
C VAL A 253 16.15 2.00 -3.49
N TYR A 254 16.11 0.74 -3.05
CA TYR A 254 15.03 0.23 -2.20
C TYR A 254 14.99 0.96 -0.85
N THR A 255 16.14 1.12 -0.19
CA THR A 255 16.22 1.83 1.08
C THR A 255 15.74 3.28 0.96
N ALA A 256 16.12 3.97 -0.11
CA ALA A 256 15.68 5.34 -0.35
C ALA A 256 14.16 5.42 -0.60
N ILE A 257 13.57 4.51 -1.38
CA ILE A 257 12.11 4.45 -1.58
C ILE A 257 11.38 4.09 -0.29
N PHE A 258 11.91 3.17 0.50
CA PHE A 258 11.36 2.80 1.80
C PHE A 258 11.29 4.02 2.72
N ILE A 259 12.39 4.77 2.88
CA ILE A 259 12.44 5.96 3.73
C ILE A 259 11.52 7.05 3.17
N ALA A 260 11.54 7.27 1.85
CA ALA A 260 10.65 8.23 1.20
C ALA A 260 9.18 7.91 1.48
N ALA A 261 8.78 6.65 1.35
CA ALA A 261 7.42 6.22 1.61
C ALA A 261 7.04 6.37 3.09
N ALA A 262 7.91 5.96 4.01
CA ALA A 262 7.69 6.08 5.45
C ALA A 262 7.52 7.54 5.90
N LEU A 263 8.29 8.48 5.35
CA LEU A 263 8.15 9.92 5.62
C LEU A 263 6.91 10.51 4.93
N GLY A 264 6.63 10.05 3.70
CA GLY A 264 5.50 10.53 2.91
C GLY A 264 4.16 10.27 3.60
N THR A 265 4.02 9.16 4.33
CA THR A 265 2.75 8.81 4.98
C THR A 265 2.35 9.72 6.15
N PHE A 266 3.30 10.38 6.81
CA PHE A 266 2.97 11.43 7.80
C PHE A 266 2.20 12.60 7.16
N THR A 267 2.43 12.83 5.87
CA THR A 267 1.91 13.99 5.14
C THR A 267 0.57 13.70 4.46
N LEU A 268 0.23 12.43 4.22
CA LEU A 268 -0.97 12.04 3.47
C LEU A 268 -2.26 12.47 4.18
N PHE A 269 -2.33 12.37 5.51
CA PHE A 269 -3.56 12.63 6.26
C PHE A 269 -3.72 14.07 6.75
N ALA A 270 -2.65 14.86 6.79
CA ALA A 270 -2.72 16.24 7.29
C ALA A 270 -3.60 17.16 6.42
N PRO A 271 -3.48 17.19 5.08
CA PRO A 271 -4.31 18.03 4.21
C PRO A 271 -5.82 17.80 4.33
N PRO A 272 -6.36 16.57 4.15
CA PRO A 272 -7.82 16.36 4.23
C PRO A 272 -8.37 16.63 5.64
N TYR A 273 -7.55 16.47 6.68
CA TYR A 273 -7.96 16.76 8.04
C TYR A 273 -8.00 18.27 8.33
N PHE A 274 -7.03 19.04 7.85
CA PHE A 274 -6.91 20.47 8.16
C PHE A 274 -7.62 21.42 7.21
N LEU A 275 -7.88 20.99 5.97
CA LEU A 275 -8.54 21.83 4.97
C LEU A 275 -9.89 22.43 5.46
N PRO A 276 -10.79 21.68 6.12
CA PRO A 276 -12.03 22.25 6.65
C PRO A 276 -11.77 23.33 7.69
N PHE A 277 -10.84 23.08 8.61
CA PHE A 277 -10.52 24.02 9.70
C PHE A 277 -9.92 25.32 9.17
N VAL A 278 -8.98 25.23 8.22
CA VAL A 278 -8.39 26.40 7.55
C VAL A 278 -9.45 27.18 6.76
N ALA A 279 -10.38 26.50 6.08
CA ALA A 279 -11.45 27.18 5.37
C ALA A 279 -12.39 27.93 6.33
N THR A 280 -12.77 27.31 7.45
CA THR A 280 -13.62 27.94 8.45
C THR A 280 -12.92 29.08 9.19
N SER A 281 -11.62 28.97 9.47
CA SER A 281 -10.87 30.05 10.12
C SER A 281 -10.75 31.28 9.23
N LEU A 282 -10.69 31.12 7.91
CA LEU A 282 -10.74 32.22 6.94
C LEU A 282 -12.15 32.81 6.74
N GLY A 283 -13.15 32.35 7.49
CA GLY A 283 -14.53 32.87 7.44
C GLY A 283 -15.42 32.23 6.37
N PHE A 284 -14.98 31.15 5.70
CA PHE A 284 -15.83 30.40 4.78
C PHE A 284 -16.79 29.47 5.54
N SER A 285 -17.89 29.10 4.88
CA SER A 285 -18.87 28.17 5.45
C SER A 285 -18.29 26.78 5.68
N SER A 286 -18.83 26.05 6.64
CA SER A 286 -18.51 24.63 6.84
C SER A 286 -18.76 23.78 5.59
N GLY A 287 -19.79 24.12 4.80
CA GLY A 287 -20.07 23.50 3.50
C GLY A 287 -18.96 23.71 2.47
N THR A 288 -18.32 24.88 2.46
CA THR A 288 -17.14 25.16 1.62
C THR A 288 -15.95 24.31 2.04
N GLY A 289 -15.69 24.20 3.35
CA GLY A 289 -14.64 23.32 3.88
C GLY A 289 -14.85 21.85 3.52
N ALA A 290 -16.10 21.36 3.65
CA ALA A 290 -16.47 20.02 3.22
C ALA A 290 -16.29 19.82 1.70
N GLY A 291 -16.66 20.83 0.89
CA GLY A 291 -16.46 20.82 -0.55
C GLY A 291 -14.98 20.72 -0.96
N LEU A 292 -14.08 21.42 -0.25
CA LEU A 292 -12.63 21.33 -0.49
C LEU A 292 -12.08 19.92 -0.23
N VAL A 293 -12.55 19.24 0.81
CA VAL A 293 -12.16 17.85 1.13
C VAL A 293 -12.78 16.87 0.14
N ALA A 294 -14.04 17.09 -0.27
CA ALA A 294 -14.66 16.27 -1.32
C ALA A 294 -13.89 16.38 -2.64
N GLY A 295 -13.50 17.61 -3.03
CA GLY A 295 -12.65 17.87 -4.19
C GLY A 295 -11.26 17.22 -4.07
N PHE A 296 -10.64 17.29 -2.89
CA PHE A 296 -9.37 16.61 -2.60
C PHE A 296 -9.50 15.11 -2.86
N ASN A 297 -10.51 14.47 -2.28
CA ASN A 297 -10.75 13.03 -2.42
C ASN A 297 -11.03 12.63 -3.87
N ALA A 298 -11.81 13.43 -4.62
CA ALA A 298 -12.01 13.20 -6.05
C ALA A 298 -10.69 13.27 -6.83
N CYS A 299 -9.83 14.24 -6.51
CA CYS A 299 -8.51 14.36 -7.09
C CYS A 299 -7.58 13.19 -6.73
N THR A 300 -7.73 12.56 -5.55
CA THR A 300 -7.00 11.32 -5.24
C THR A 300 -7.37 10.17 -6.19
N ALA A 301 -8.64 10.03 -6.56
CA ALA A 301 -9.07 9.01 -7.52
C ALA A 301 -8.48 9.28 -8.91
N VAL A 302 -8.48 10.55 -9.35
CA VAL A 302 -7.83 10.98 -10.59
C VAL A 302 -6.33 10.69 -10.54
N GLY A 303 -5.66 11.00 -9.43
CA GLY A 303 -4.23 10.72 -9.23
C GLY A 303 -3.89 9.23 -9.33
N ARG A 304 -4.74 8.35 -8.79
CA ARG A 304 -4.58 6.88 -8.90
C ARG A 304 -4.68 6.40 -10.36
N LEU A 305 -5.62 6.96 -11.11
CA LEU A 305 -5.84 6.62 -12.52
C LEU A 305 -4.72 7.13 -13.44
N LEU A 306 -4.31 8.39 -13.28
CA LEU A 306 -3.33 9.02 -14.17
C LEU A 306 -1.90 8.52 -13.91
N SER A 307 -1.57 8.21 -12.66
CA SER A 307 -0.22 7.79 -12.30
C SER A 307 0.15 6.39 -12.80
N GLY A 308 -0.83 5.51 -13.04
CA GLY A 308 -0.58 4.19 -13.60
C GLY A 308 0.07 4.23 -14.98
N PRO A 309 -0.61 4.81 -15.99
CA PRO A 309 -0.02 5.04 -17.31
C PRO A 309 1.25 5.91 -17.27
N ALA A 310 1.37 6.82 -16.29
CA ALA A 310 2.59 7.60 -16.10
C ALA A 310 3.78 6.72 -15.67
N CYS A 311 3.58 5.76 -14.75
CA CYS A 311 4.59 4.73 -14.43
C CYS A 311 4.98 3.92 -15.67
N ASP A 312 4.01 3.52 -16.49
CA ASP A 312 4.29 2.72 -17.69
C ASP A 312 5.09 3.50 -18.74
N LYS A 313 4.91 4.84 -18.82
CA LYS A 313 5.63 5.70 -19.77
C LYS A 313 6.97 6.20 -19.25
N LEU A 314 7.02 6.71 -18.02
CA LEU A 314 8.18 7.39 -17.45
C LEU A 314 9.07 6.45 -16.62
N GLY A 315 8.54 5.30 -16.20
CA GLY A 315 9.17 4.39 -15.24
C GLY A 315 8.66 4.63 -13.81
N GLY A 316 8.58 3.55 -13.01
CA GLY A 316 7.95 3.59 -11.68
C GLY A 316 8.66 4.53 -10.70
N ILE A 317 9.99 4.55 -10.72
CA ILE A 317 10.80 5.36 -9.78
C ILE A 317 10.75 6.84 -10.18
N ASN A 318 10.80 7.11 -11.48
CA ASN A 318 10.69 8.47 -11.99
C ASN A 318 9.32 9.08 -11.65
N THR A 319 8.25 8.33 -11.84
CA THR A 319 6.90 8.81 -11.51
C THR A 319 6.72 8.97 -10.00
N PHE A 320 7.25 8.04 -9.19
CA PHE A 320 7.24 8.17 -7.73
C PHE A 320 7.94 9.47 -7.26
N PHE A 321 9.12 9.76 -7.80
CA PHE A 321 9.81 11.03 -7.54
C PHE A 321 8.96 12.25 -7.92
N LEU A 322 8.38 12.27 -9.12
CA LEU A 322 7.54 13.39 -9.58
C LEU A 322 6.33 13.61 -8.66
N VAL A 323 5.72 12.52 -8.17
CA VAL A 323 4.60 12.59 -7.24
C VAL A 323 5.03 13.13 -5.88
N MET A 324 6.18 12.71 -5.36
CA MET A 324 6.73 13.27 -4.10
C MET A 324 7.13 14.73 -4.24
N ALA A 325 7.66 15.13 -5.40
CA ALA A 325 7.95 16.53 -5.70
C ALA A 325 6.67 17.37 -5.76
N LEU A 326 5.62 16.88 -6.41
CA LEU A 326 4.31 17.55 -6.45
C LEU A 326 3.72 17.69 -5.04
N ASN A 327 3.81 16.64 -4.21
CA ASN A 327 3.36 16.68 -2.82
C ASN A 327 4.15 17.74 -2.02
N ALA A 328 5.48 17.73 -2.09
CA ALA A 328 6.32 18.69 -1.37
C ALA A 328 6.09 20.15 -1.82
N LEU A 329 6.02 20.38 -3.13
CA LEU A 329 5.79 21.72 -3.69
C LEU A 329 4.42 22.26 -3.32
N SER A 330 3.36 21.44 -3.43
CA SER A 330 2.01 21.88 -3.03
C SER A 330 1.94 22.22 -1.54
N MET A 331 2.59 21.45 -0.66
CA MET A 331 2.58 21.69 0.78
C MET A 331 3.45 22.86 1.23
N LEU A 332 4.59 23.13 0.58
CA LEU A 332 5.53 24.18 1.01
C LEU A 332 5.34 25.50 0.26
N ALA A 333 5.00 25.46 -1.03
CA ALA A 333 4.94 26.66 -1.87
C ALA A 333 3.52 27.22 -2.02
N ILE A 334 2.48 26.41 -1.82
CA ILE A 334 1.09 26.84 -2.03
C ILE A 334 0.38 26.96 -0.68
N TRP A 335 0.26 25.85 0.06
CA TRP A 335 -0.59 25.78 1.25
C TRP A 335 -0.36 26.85 2.33
N PRO A 336 0.89 27.20 2.72
CA PRO A 336 1.14 28.19 3.78
C PRO A 336 0.66 29.61 3.42
N PHE A 337 0.45 29.86 2.13
CA PHE A 337 0.06 31.15 1.56
C PHE A 337 -1.39 31.12 1.04
N SER A 338 -2.13 30.04 1.26
CA SER A 338 -3.51 29.89 0.79
C SER A 338 -4.52 30.63 1.70
N ASP A 339 -4.50 31.96 1.66
CA ASP A 339 -5.44 32.84 2.37
C ASP A 339 -6.78 33.05 1.64
N SER A 340 -6.93 32.48 0.44
CA SER A 340 -8.12 32.60 -0.40
C SER A 340 -8.66 31.24 -0.82
N LEU A 341 -9.96 31.17 -1.08
CA LEU A 341 -10.61 29.94 -1.56
C LEU A 341 -10.00 29.42 -2.86
N ALA A 342 -9.55 30.30 -3.75
CA ALA A 342 -8.90 29.92 -5.00
C ALA A 342 -7.58 29.17 -4.73
N LEU A 343 -6.72 29.69 -3.87
CA LEU A 343 -5.45 29.05 -3.50
C LEU A 343 -5.67 27.75 -2.71
N LEU A 344 -6.67 27.70 -1.84
CA LEU A 344 -7.05 26.47 -1.14
C LEU A 344 -7.55 25.40 -2.12
N THR A 345 -8.31 25.79 -3.14
CA THR A 345 -8.81 24.88 -4.18
C THR A 345 -7.66 24.34 -5.04
N VAL A 346 -6.75 25.21 -5.48
CA VAL A 346 -5.56 24.80 -6.24
C VAL A 346 -4.70 23.83 -5.44
N PHE A 347 -4.43 24.15 -4.17
CA PHE A 347 -3.71 23.25 -3.27
C PHE A 347 -4.43 21.89 -3.12
N SER A 348 -5.74 21.90 -2.85
CA SER A 348 -6.55 20.68 -2.69
C SER A 348 -6.48 19.78 -3.91
N ILE A 349 -6.54 20.34 -5.11
CA ILE A 349 -6.43 19.59 -6.37
C ILE A 349 -5.04 18.97 -6.53
N LEU A 350 -3.98 19.78 -6.45
CA LEU A 350 -2.61 19.31 -6.69
C LEU A 350 -2.16 18.30 -5.64
N ASN A 351 -2.45 18.58 -4.37
CA ASN A 351 -2.09 17.69 -3.29
C ASN A 351 -2.94 16.41 -3.30
N GLY A 352 -4.23 16.50 -3.62
CA GLY A 352 -5.10 15.34 -3.80
C GLY A 352 -4.61 14.40 -4.89
N VAL A 353 -4.23 14.93 -6.06
CA VAL A 353 -3.61 14.14 -7.14
C VAL A 353 -2.34 13.44 -6.63
N ALA A 354 -1.43 14.17 -5.97
CA ALA A 354 -0.19 13.59 -5.46
C ALA A 354 -0.44 12.47 -4.42
N ASN A 355 -1.36 12.69 -3.48
CA ASN A 355 -1.76 11.72 -2.47
C ASN A 355 -2.34 10.45 -3.09
N GLY A 356 -3.22 10.60 -4.09
CA GLY A 356 -3.77 9.49 -4.83
C GLY A 356 -2.70 8.68 -5.56
N SER A 357 -1.82 9.39 -6.27
CA SER A 357 -0.74 8.79 -7.04
C SER A 357 0.29 8.06 -6.19
N PHE A 358 0.51 8.43 -4.93
CA PHE A 358 1.41 7.73 -4.01
C PHE A 358 1.11 6.23 -3.92
N PHE A 359 -0.16 5.88 -3.75
CA PHE A 359 -0.62 4.49 -3.60
C PHE A 359 -0.54 3.65 -4.88
N THR A 360 -0.37 4.26 -6.04
CA THR A 360 -0.15 3.55 -7.31
C THR A 360 1.34 3.50 -7.67
N THR A 361 2.05 4.61 -7.48
CA THR A 361 3.44 4.74 -7.91
C THR A 361 4.42 3.99 -7.03
N MET A 362 4.27 4.05 -5.70
CA MET A 362 5.17 3.37 -4.78
C MET A 362 5.13 1.84 -4.96
N PRO A 363 3.95 1.18 -5.04
CA PRO A 363 3.94 -0.26 -5.22
C PRO A 363 4.52 -0.67 -6.57
N THR A 364 4.23 0.09 -7.63
CA THR A 364 4.81 -0.14 -8.96
C THR A 364 6.33 0.07 -8.96
N ALA A 365 6.84 1.11 -8.31
CA ALA A 365 8.28 1.34 -8.19
C ALA A 365 8.97 0.15 -7.51
N ILE A 366 8.45 -0.32 -6.38
CA ILE A 366 9.00 -1.49 -5.68
C ILE A 366 8.93 -2.74 -6.56
N ALA A 367 7.76 -3.05 -7.11
CA ALA A 367 7.56 -4.25 -7.92
C ALA A 367 8.36 -4.27 -9.23
N THR A 368 8.76 -3.12 -9.76
CA THR A 368 9.66 -3.07 -10.94
C THR A 368 11.14 -3.23 -10.58
N MET A 369 11.53 -2.99 -9.33
CA MET A 369 12.91 -3.18 -8.86
C MET A 369 13.15 -4.61 -8.41
N VAL A 370 12.17 -5.20 -7.72
CA VAL A 370 12.28 -6.55 -7.20
C VAL A 370 11.53 -7.50 -8.13
N GLY A 371 12.12 -8.66 -8.42
CA GLY A 371 11.43 -9.67 -9.22
C GLY A 371 10.10 -10.12 -8.56
N PRO A 372 9.17 -10.71 -9.33
CA PRO A 372 7.85 -11.11 -8.83
C PRO A 372 7.88 -12.02 -7.59
N GLU A 373 8.96 -12.80 -7.43
CA GLU A 373 9.18 -13.68 -6.29
C GLU A 373 9.39 -12.94 -4.97
N LYS A 374 10.05 -11.76 -5.00
CA LYS A 374 10.33 -10.94 -3.82
C LYS A 374 9.32 -9.81 -3.62
N ALA A 375 8.43 -9.57 -4.58
CA ALA A 375 7.47 -8.47 -4.56
C ALA A 375 6.64 -8.41 -3.28
N ALA A 376 6.09 -9.55 -2.82
CA ALA A 376 5.27 -9.60 -1.61
C ALA A 376 6.06 -9.20 -0.35
N VAL A 377 7.28 -9.73 -0.17
CA VAL A 377 8.13 -9.43 0.99
C VAL A 377 8.60 -7.98 0.96
N ALA A 378 9.06 -7.50 -0.20
CA ALA A 378 9.47 -6.12 -0.39
C ALA A 378 8.33 -5.12 -0.14
N MET A 379 7.11 -5.45 -0.60
CA MET A 379 5.90 -4.67 -0.35
C MET A 379 5.54 -4.67 1.14
N GLY A 380 5.53 -5.86 1.76
CA GLY A 380 5.21 -6.02 3.18
C GLY A 380 6.14 -5.22 4.07
N GLN A 381 7.45 -5.29 3.83
CA GLN A 381 8.45 -4.48 4.52
C GLN A 381 8.19 -2.98 4.33
N ALA A 382 7.98 -2.52 3.09
CA ALA A 382 7.71 -1.11 2.80
C ALA A 382 6.42 -0.57 3.44
N CYS A 383 5.34 -1.35 3.40
CA CYS A 383 4.07 -0.98 4.03
C CYS A 383 4.22 -0.91 5.55
N THR A 384 4.92 -1.87 6.17
CA THR A 384 5.19 -1.82 7.62
C THR A 384 5.94 -0.56 8.05
N GLY A 385 6.78 0.01 7.17
CA GLY A 385 7.40 1.32 7.40
C GLY A 385 6.41 2.48 7.60
N TRP A 386 5.16 2.37 7.14
CA TRP A 386 4.16 3.45 7.25
C TRP A 386 3.50 3.53 8.62
N THR A 387 3.64 2.50 9.44
CA THR A 387 2.97 2.36 10.74
C THR A 387 3.11 3.61 11.59
N VAL A 388 4.32 4.16 11.68
CA VAL A 388 4.59 5.34 12.51
C VAL A 388 3.87 6.56 11.92
N GLY A 389 3.92 6.77 10.59
CA GLY A 389 3.25 7.89 9.95
C GLY A 389 1.74 7.83 10.05
N TYR A 390 1.15 6.64 9.91
CA TYR A 390 -0.29 6.42 10.03
C TYR A 390 -0.78 6.63 11.47
N LEU A 391 0.01 6.22 12.46
CA LEU A 391 -0.35 6.35 13.86
C LEU A 391 -0.11 7.77 14.40
N MET A 392 1.02 8.38 14.06
CA MET A 392 1.49 9.64 14.66
C MET A 392 1.27 10.88 13.80
N GLY A 393 1.00 10.74 12.49
CA GLY A 393 0.81 11.87 11.58
C GLY A 393 -0.27 12.84 12.05
N ALA A 394 -1.47 12.34 12.32
CA ALA A 394 -2.59 13.17 12.80
C ALA A 394 -2.40 13.68 14.24
N PRO A 395 -2.00 12.86 15.24
CA PRO A 395 -1.75 13.35 16.60
C PRO A 395 -0.69 14.45 16.71
N ILE A 396 0.46 14.31 16.04
CA ILE A 396 1.52 15.33 16.05
C ILE A 396 0.99 16.63 15.46
N ALA A 397 0.28 16.52 14.35
CA ALA A 397 -0.23 17.69 13.66
C ALA A 397 -1.35 18.38 14.49
N GLY A 398 -2.20 17.62 15.18
CA GLY A 398 -3.19 18.15 16.12
C GLY A 398 -2.55 18.84 17.34
N PHE A 399 -1.47 18.29 17.89
CA PHE A 399 -0.71 18.94 18.97
C PHE A 399 -0.14 20.29 18.55
N LEU A 400 0.39 20.40 17.33
CA LEU A 400 0.90 21.67 16.79
C LEU A 400 -0.21 22.72 16.64
N LEU A 401 -1.44 22.32 16.29
CA LEU A 401 -2.59 23.24 16.23
C LEU A 401 -3.02 23.72 17.61
N GLN A 402 -3.05 22.83 18.61
CA GLN A 402 -3.38 23.21 19.98
C GLN A 402 -2.33 24.17 20.55
N ALA A 403 -1.03 23.90 20.32
CA ALA A 403 0.05 24.75 20.78
C ALA A 403 0.00 26.18 20.19
N THR A 404 -0.62 26.34 19.02
CA THR A 404 -0.75 27.61 18.31
C THR A 404 -2.11 28.28 18.51
N ASN A 405 -3.05 27.64 19.24
CA ASN A 405 -4.45 28.05 19.37
C ASN A 405 -5.13 28.31 18.02
N ALA A 406 -4.81 27.47 17.02
CA ALA A 406 -5.29 27.64 15.65
C ALA A 406 -6.83 27.55 15.55
N ASP A 407 -7.46 26.81 16.47
CA ASP A 407 -8.92 26.67 16.60
C ASP A 407 -9.66 27.99 16.89
N ARG A 408 -8.96 29.02 17.37
CA ARG A 408 -9.51 30.34 17.70
C ARG A 408 -9.08 31.45 16.74
N SER A 409 -8.36 31.09 15.69
CA SER A 409 -7.80 32.03 14.72
C SER A 409 -8.80 32.39 13.63
N SER A 410 -8.73 33.62 13.14
CA SER A 410 -9.38 34.08 11.91
C SER A 410 -8.45 34.08 10.69
N SER A 411 -7.28 33.44 10.80
CA SER A 411 -6.23 33.44 9.79
C SER A 411 -5.53 32.09 9.67
N ILE A 412 -4.85 31.87 8.55
CA ILE A 412 -4.03 30.67 8.30
C ILE A 412 -2.72 30.64 9.11
N ASP A 413 -2.30 31.77 9.68
CA ASP A 413 -0.98 31.91 10.31
C ASP A 413 -0.71 30.85 11.40
N PRO A 414 -1.66 30.55 12.32
CA PRO A 414 -1.45 29.53 13.34
C PRO A 414 -1.41 28.09 12.80
N TYR A 415 -1.89 27.85 11.58
CA TYR A 415 -1.80 26.55 10.93
C TYR A 415 -0.43 26.33 10.28
N ARG A 416 0.33 27.41 9.99
CA ARG A 416 1.62 27.33 9.29
C ARG A 416 2.64 26.39 9.95
N PRO A 417 2.82 26.33 11.28
CA PRO A 417 3.74 25.38 11.89
C PRO A 417 3.41 23.91 11.58
N ALA A 418 2.13 23.54 11.60
CA ALA A 418 1.69 22.21 11.22
C ALA A 418 1.88 21.95 9.72
N ILE A 419 1.61 22.96 8.88
CA ILE A 419 1.82 22.91 7.43
C ILE A 419 3.32 22.74 7.10
N PHE A 420 4.21 23.51 7.72
CA PHE A 420 5.66 23.41 7.50
C PHE A 420 6.25 22.12 8.06
N TYR A 421 5.74 21.63 9.20
CA TYR A 421 6.07 20.29 9.68
C TYR A 421 5.75 19.24 8.62
N ALA A 422 4.51 19.20 8.13
CA ALA A 422 4.11 18.21 7.12
C ALA A 422 4.83 18.42 5.78
N GLY A 423 5.00 19.68 5.35
CA GLY A 423 5.73 20.03 4.13
C GLY A 423 7.22 19.69 4.20
N SER A 424 7.87 19.84 5.36
CA SER A 424 9.29 19.47 5.53
C SER A 424 9.49 17.95 5.45
N LEU A 425 8.56 17.16 6.00
CA LEU A 425 8.54 15.70 5.82
C LEU A 425 8.28 15.30 4.37
N ALA A 426 7.39 16.02 3.66
CA ALA A 426 7.17 15.81 2.23
C ALA A 426 8.42 16.13 1.40
N ALA A 427 9.13 17.21 1.73
CA ALA A 427 10.39 17.56 1.08
C ALA A 427 11.49 16.52 1.36
N ALA A 428 11.62 16.05 2.60
CA ALA A 428 12.54 14.97 2.95
C ALA A 428 12.19 13.69 2.17
N SER A 429 10.91 13.32 2.10
CA SER A 429 10.43 12.22 1.27
C SER A 429 10.82 12.39 -0.21
N CYS A 430 10.62 13.58 -0.78
CA CYS A 430 11.03 13.92 -2.13
C CYS A 430 12.54 13.80 -2.34
N LEU A 431 13.36 14.25 -1.39
CA LEU A 431 14.82 14.13 -1.45
C LEU A 431 15.28 12.67 -1.47
N PHE A 432 14.66 11.80 -0.67
CA PHE A 432 14.94 10.36 -0.72
C PHE A 432 14.45 9.72 -2.02
N ALA A 433 13.29 10.11 -2.55
CA ALA A 433 12.83 9.63 -3.86
C ALA A 433 13.78 10.07 -5.00
N LEU A 434 14.33 11.29 -4.91
CA LEU A 434 15.35 11.78 -5.83
C LEU A 434 16.68 11.02 -5.68
N ALA A 435 17.09 10.71 -4.45
CA ALA A 435 18.27 9.89 -4.18
C ALA A 435 18.12 8.48 -4.77
N ALA A 436 16.94 7.85 -4.63
CA ALA A 436 16.64 6.56 -5.25
C ALA A 436 16.81 6.60 -6.77
N ARG A 437 16.32 7.68 -7.40
CA ARG A 437 16.48 7.90 -8.83
C ARG A 437 17.95 7.97 -9.24
N PHE A 438 18.74 8.84 -8.59
CA PHE A 438 20.17 9.01 -8.91
C PHE A 438 21.01 7.78 -8.59
N ALA A 439 20.61 6.98 -7.60
CA ALA A 439 21.26 5.71 -7.27
C ALA A 439 21.04 4.66 -8.37
N LYS A 440 19.88 4.66 -9.05
CA LYS A 440 19.60 3.73 -10.15
C LYS A 440 20.18 4.19 -11.49
N ASP A 441 20.07 5.48 -11.82
CA ASP A 441 20.72 6.05 -13.00
C ASP A 441 20.91 7.57 -12.82
N ARG A 442 22.07 8.08 -13.23
CA ARG A 442 22.37 9.52 -13.14
C ARG A 442 21.61 10.35 -14.18
N ALA A 443 21.06 9.75 -15.23
CA ALA A 443 20.36 10.45 -16.31
C ALA A 443 18.86 10.69 -16.01
N LEU A 444 18.46 11.97 -15.88
CA LEU A 444 17.08 12.40 -15.58
C LEU A 444 16.04 12.14 -16.70
N ARG A 445 16.43 11.60 -17.86
CA ARG A 445 15.51 11.39 -19.00
C ARG A 445 15.28 9.92 -19.36
N LYS A 446 16.04 9.00 -18.78
CA LYS A 446 15.92 7.58 -19.09
C LYS A 446 14.74 6.98 -18.31
N LYS A 447 13.97 6.12 -18.98
CA LYS A 447 12.84 5.39 -18.39
C LYS A 447 13.39 4.39 -17.37
N ILE A 448 13.03 4.57 -16.09
CA ILE A 448 13.64 3.86 -14.95
C ILE A 448 12.62 3.45 -13.89
#